data_AF-A0A256YLP8-F1
#
_entry.id   AF-A0A256YLP8-F1
#
_cell.length_a   1.000
_cell.length_b   1.000
_cell.length_c   1.000
_cell.angle_alpha   90.00
_cell.angle_beta   90.00
_cell.angle_gamma   90.00
#
_symmetry.space_group_name_H-M   'P 1'
#
loop_
_entity.id
_entity.type
_entity.pdbx_description
1 polymer ?
#
loop_
_entity_poly.entity_id
_entity_poly.type
_entity_poly.pdbx_seq_one_letter_code
_entity_poly.pdbx_strand_id
1 'polypeptide(L)' 'MTKKAKLKSLLEVNSQIWKSKREKGLSLKVGIKRIELPKRYENLKGLLGDLKAAHNVKEIIFSNIKEVKIKF' A
#
# COMPACT_ATOMS: atom_id res chain seq x y z
N MET A 1 -17.55 -10.88 0.71
CA MET A 1 -16.64 -10.36 -0.34
C MET A 1 -15.97 -11.52 -1.05
N THR A 2 -16.09 -11.60 -2.38
CA THR A 2 -15.44 -12.63 -3.22
C THR A 2 -13.92 -12.41 -3.27
N LYS A 3 -13.11 -13.49 -3.28
CA LYS A 3 -11.62 -13.44 -3.37
C LYS A 3 -11.10 -12.46 -4.44
N LYS A 4 -11.85 -12.28 -5.53
CA LYS A 4 -11.54 -11.39 -6.66
C LYS A 4 -11.44 -9.90 -6.28
N ALA A 5 -12.31 -9.41 -5.40
CA ALA A 5 -12.31 -8.00 -4.98
C ALA A 5 -11.07 -7.67 -4.15
N LYS A 6 -10.66 -8.61 -3.27
CA LYS A 6 -9.47 -8.47 -2.42
C LYS A 6 -8.19 -8.38 -3.24
N LEU A 7 -8.05 -9.22 -4.27
CA LEU A 7 -6.90 -9.21 -5.16
C LEU A 7 -6.81 -7.91 -5.96
N LYS A 8 -7.94 -7.42 -6.48
CA LYS A 8 -7.99 -6.15 -7.23
C LYS A 8 -7.51 -4.98 -6.37
N SER A 9 -8.02 -4.88 -5.14
CA SER A 9 -7.59 -3.85 -4.19
C SER A 9 -6.10 -3.95 -3.83
N LEU A 10 -5.56 -5.16 -3.68
CA LEU A 10 -4.11 -5.34 -3.45
C LEU A 10 -3.29 -4.85 -4.64
N LEU A 11 -3.68 -5.22 -5.86
CA LEU A 11 -3.01 -4.80 -7.09
C LEU A 11 -3.04 -3.29 -7.27
N GLU A 12 -4.16 -2.64 -6.91
CA GLU A 12 -4.27 -1.17 -6.91
C GLU A 12 -3.28 -0.53 -5.93
N VAL A 13 -3.25 -0.98 -4.67
CA VAL A 13 -2.33 -0.44 -3.65
C VAL A 13 -0.88 -0.66 -4.06
N ASN A 14 -0.53 -1.86 -4.52
CA ASN A 14 0.80 -2.17 -5.02
C ASN A 14 1.16 -1.21 -6.16
N SER A 15 0.31 -1.10 -7.19
CA SER A 15 0.55 -0.21 -8.34
C SER A 15 0.71 1.26 -7.94
N GLN A 16 -0.07 1.74 -6.96
CA GLN A 16 0.10 3.09 -6.42
C GLN A 16 1.45 3.28 -5.72
N ILE A 17 1.92 2.28 -4.98
CA ILE A 17 3.26 2.31 -4.37
C ILE A 17 4.35 2.43 -5.43
N TRP A 18 4.26 1.62 -6.49
CA TRP A 18 5.20 1.68 -7.60
C TRP A 18 5.18 3.03 -8.32
N LYS A 19 3.98 3.57 -8.60
CA LYS A 19 3.82 4.91 -9.19
C LYS A 19 4.44 5.99 -8.30
N SER A 20 4.11 6.03 -7.02
CA SER A 20 4.67 7.03 -6.10
C SER A 20 6.19 6.92 -5.96
N LYS A 21 6.78 5.71 -5.99
CA LYS A 21 8.24 5.53 -6.02
C LYS A 21 8.84 6.12 -7.29
N ARG A 22 8.25 5.79 -8.44
CA ARG A 22 8.70 6.24 -9.76
C ARG A 22 8.58 7.75 -9.93
N GLU A 23 7.46 8.34 -9.51
CA GLU A 23 7.21 9.79 -9.57
C GLU A 23 8.20 10.58 -8.70
N LYS A 24 8.62 10.02 -7.57
CA LYS A 24 9.65 10.64 -6.73
C LYS A 24 11.09 10.34 -7.17
N GLY A 25 11.29 9.58 -8.25
CA GLY A 25 12.62 9.15 -8.69
C GLY A 25 13.35 8.24 -7.69
N LEU A 26 12.61 7.62 -6.76
CA LEU A 26 13.18 6.77 -5.73
C LEU A 26 13.46 5.37 -6.27
N SER A 27 14.55 4.77 -5.82
CA SER A 27 14.83 3.36 -6.12
C SER A 27 13.70 2.46 -5.64
N LEU A 28 13.42 1.40 -6.38
CA LEU A 28 12.38 0.42 -6.06
C LEU A 28 12.60 -0.25 -4.69
N LYS A 29 13.87 -0.32 -4.28
CA LYS A 29 14.34 -0.83 -2.98
C LYS A 29 14.16 0.15 -1.83
N VAL A 30 13.74 1.39 -2.08
CA VAL A 30 13.52 2.36 -1.00
C VAL A 30 12.43 1.81 -0.07
N GLY A 31 12.75 1.77 1.22
CA GLY A 31 11.79 1.47 2.26
C GLY A 31 10.77 2.59 2.38
N ILE A 32 9.56 2.26 2.80
CA ILE A 32 8.48 3.23 2.97
C ILE A 32 8.31 3.47 4.46
N LYS A 33 8.51 4.70 4.96
CA LYS A 33 8.25 5.01 6.37
C LYS A 33 6.81 4.74 6.79
N ARG A 34 5.83 5.22 6.03
CA ARG A 34 4.42 5.09 6.40
C ARG A 34 3.52 5.03 5.17
N ILE A 35 2.57 4.10 5.15
CA ILE A 35 1.47 4.07 4.19
C ILE A 35 0.16 4.34 4.94
N GLU A 36 -0.55 5.36 4.48
CA GLU A 36 -1.90 5.70 4.88
C GLU A 36 -2.87 5.12 3.85
N LEU A 37 -3.68 4.16 4.27
CA LEU A 37 -4.69 3.50 3.44
C LEU A 37 -6.10 3.92 3.87
N PRO A 38 -7.05 4.09 2.95
CA PRO A 38 -8.46 4.23 3.30
C PRO A 38 -9.02 3.01 4.03
N LYS A 39 -9.97 3.21 4.94
CA LYS A 39 -10.70 2.13 5.65
C LYS A 39 -11.31 1.07 4.72
N ARG A 40 -11.63 1.39 3.46
CA ARG A 40 -12.11 0.39 2.49
C ARG A 40 -11.12 -0.78 2.30
N TYR A 41 -9.83 -0.53 2.53
CA TYR A 41 -8.76 -1.53 2.44
C TYR A 41 -8.49 -2.27 3.74
N GLU A 42 -9.27 -2.06 4.81
CA GLU A 42 -9.09 -2.77 6.09
C GLU A 42 -9.16 -4.30 5.90
N ASN A 43 -9.94 -4.76 4.91
CA ASN A 43 -10.00 -6.15 4.47
C ASN A 43 -8.66 -6.70 3.93
N LEU A 44 -7.74 -5.84 3.49
CA LEU A 44 -6.39 -6.20 3.05
C LEU A 44 -5.41 -6.43 4.18
N LYS A 45 -5.78 -6.22 5.45
CA LYS A 45 -4.88 -6.36 6.62
C LYS A 45 -4.07 -7.67 6.61
N GLY A 46 -4.69 -8.77 6.17
CA GLY A 46 -4.00 -10.08 6.06
C GLY A 46 -2.96 -10.20 4.94
N LEU A 47 -2.97 -9.31 3.93
CA LEU A 47 -2.01 -9.25 2.81
C LEU A 47 -1.01 -8.09 2.97
N LEU A 48 -1.23 -7.23 3.97
CA LEU A 48 -0.29 -6.16 4.27
C LEU A 48 1.05 -6.68 4.75
N GLY A 49 1.11 -7.88 5.33
CA GLY A 49 2.36 -8.52 5.74
C GLY A 49 3.30 -8.72 4.54
N ASP A 50 2.78 -9.32 3.46
CA ASP A 50 3.51 -9.50 2.20
C ASP A 50 3.92 -8.16 1.59
N LEU A 51 3.01 -7.18 1.60
CA LEU A 51 3.27 -5.84 1.07
C LEU A 51 4.37 -5.13 1.88
N LYS A 52 4.33 -5.29 3.21
CA LYS A 52 5.30 -4.72 4.16
C LYS A 52 6.69 -5.32 3.91
N ALA A 53 6.78 -6.63 3.70
CA ALA A 53 8.01 -7.31 3.37
C ALA A 53 8.53 -6.91 1.97
N ALA A 54 7.66 -6.88 0.95
CA ALA A 54 8.03 -6.57 -0.43
C ALA A 54 8.52 -5.12 -0.62
N HIS A 55 7.99 -4.17 0.16
CA HIS A 55 8.34 -2.75 0.04
C HIS A 55 9.06 -2.16 1.24
N ASN A 56 9.45 -3.02 2.19
CA ASN A 56 10.13 -2.63 3.42
C ASN A 56 9.40 -1.47 4.13
N VAL A 57 8.09 -1.64 4.30
CA VAL A 57 7.23 -0.61 4.89
C VAL A 57 7.40 -0.64 6.41
N LYS A 58 7.63 0.49 7.06
CA LYS A 58 7.72 0.55 8.53
C LYS A 58 6.34 0.49 9.17
N GLU A 59 5.41 1.31 8.69
CA GLU A 59 4.08 1.45 9.27
C GLU A 59 2.98 1.54 8.22
N ILE A 60 1.85 0.88 8.47
CA ILE A 60 0.66 0.96 7.62
C ILE A 60 -0.50 1.31 8.54
N ILE A 61 -1.15 2.45 8.28
CA ILE A 61 -2.30 2.90 9.05
C ILE A 61 -3.53 2.99 8.16
N PHE A 62 -4.67 2.60 8.71
CA PHE A 62 -5.97 2.75 8.06
C PHE A 62 -6.64 4.00 8.60
N SER A 63 -6.98 4.93 7.71
CA SER A 63 -7.56 6.21 8.09
C SER A 63 -8.73 6.57 7.18
N ASN A 64 -9.52 7.57 7.56
CA ASN A 64 -10.69 8.01 6.78
C ASN A 64 -10.29 8.95 5.62
N ILE A 65 -9.32 8.51 4.82
CA ILE A 65 -8.83 9.22 3.63
C ILE A 65 -9.56 8.71 2.39
N LYS A 66 -9.61 9.48 1.31
CA LYS A 66 -10.16 8.99 0.03
C LYS A 66 -9.11 8.30 -0.83
N GLU A 67 -7.84 8.66 -0.65
CA GLU A 67 -6.72 8.23 -1.50
C GLU A 67 -5.57 7.69 -0.66
N VAL A 68 -4.79 6.78 -1.21
CA VAL A 68 -3.61 6.20 -0.56
C VAL A 68 -2.53 7.27 -0.47
N LYS A 69 -2.01 7.50 0.75
CA LYS A 69 -0.90 8.43 0.99
C LYS A 69 0.34 7.65 1.38
N ILE A 70 1.45 7.93 0.69
CA ILE A 70 2.72 7.22 0.90
C ILE A 70 3.77 8.22 1.37
N LYS A 71 4.30 7.98 2.56
CA LYS A 71 5.46 8.68 3.11
C LYS A 71 6.67 7.76 3.04
N PHE A 72 7.64 8.17 2.24
CA PHE A 72 8.95 7.54 2.14
C PHE A 72 9.82 7.93 3.34
#